data_AF-A0A4R4TRA5-F1
#
_entry.id   AF-A0A4R4TRA5-F1
#
_cell.length_a   1.000
_cell.length_b   1.000
_cell.length_c   1.000
_cell.angle_alpha   90.00
_cell.angle_beta   90.00
_cell.angle_gamma   90.00
#
_symmetry.space_group_name_H-M   'P 1'
#
loop_
_entity.id
_entity.type
_entity.pdbx_description
1 polymer ?
#
loop_
_entity_poly.entity_id
_entity_poly.type
_entity_poly.pdbx_seq_one_letter_code
_entity_poly.pdbx_strand_id
1 'polypeptide(L)'
;MCAVAGCGSSGSSSSGELAPNGSFDTGAPAPASTAVAPSAIPTAQLFETVLQRYREYHDAYKKAHENNDPSDLGTVAMDPLLATVTKAIESNKARGVIWRFTMTLNPRVYARSKDSTKIYLVDCVRTLAGYRYSAKTGERTGGGPGGAYLYRYTVQYDDGSWKIAASARDGKC
;
A
#
# COMPACT_ATOMS: atom_id res chain seq x y z
N MET A 1 59.46 6.82 11.20
CA MET A 1 59.09 7.80 10.17
C MET A 1 57.87 7.28 9.41
N CYS A 2 56.84 8.13 9.34
CA CYS A 2 55.74 8.19 8.36
C CYS A 2 54.56 7.18 8.37
N ALA A 3 53.36 7.79 8.33
CA ALA A 3 51.98 7.28 8.21
C ALA A 3 51.69 6.63 6.83
N VAL A 4 50.51 6.05 6.50
CA VAL A 4 49.17 6.64 6.19
C VAL A 4 48.11 5.49 6.20
N ALA A 5 47.02 5.51 6.99
CA ALA A 5 45.65 6.06 6.83
C ALA A 5 44.70 5.39 5.79
N GLY A 6 43.46 5.12 6.24
CA GLY A 6 42.32 4.71 5.42
C GLY A 6 41.08 4.29 6.23
N CYS A 7 40.29 5.28 6.69
CA CYS A 7 39.16 5.16 7.62
C CYS A 7 37.96 4.36 7.12
N GLY A 8 37.46 3.44 7.96
CA GLY A 8 36.09 2.95 7.91
C GLY A 8 35.18 3.86 8.72
N SER A 9 34.19 4.48 8.07
CA SER A 9 33.11 5.20 8.74
C SER A 9 32.16 4.19 9.38
N SER A 10 32.31 3.97 10.68
CA SER A 10 31.28 3.31 11.49
C SER A 10 30.20 4.35 11.77
N GLY A 11 29.00 4.14 11.21
CA GLY A 11 27.82 4.90 11.57
C GLY A 11 27.53 4.70 13.06
N SER A 12 27.58 5.80 13.82
CA SER A 12 27.18 5.80 15.22
C SER A 12 25.72 5.40 15.33
N SER A 13 25.51 4.22 15.92
CA SER A 13 24.22 3.83 16.45
C SER A 13 23.93 4.74 17.65
N SER A 14 22.82 5.45 17.59
CA SER A 14 22.26 6.23 18.71
C SER A 14 21.75 5.26 19.78
N SER A 15 22.63 4.74 20.61
CA SER A 15 22.28 4.16 21.91
C SER A 15 21.99 5.31 22.87
N GLY A 16 20.73 5.47 23.28
CA GLY A 16 20.34 6.40 24.34
C GLY A 16 20.91 5.97 25.69
N GLU A 17 22.22 6.14 25.85
CA GLU A 17 22.96 5.86 27.08
C GLU A 17 22.86 7.08 28.01
N LEU A 18 22.57 6.85 29.29
CA LEU A 18 22.59 7.89 30.31
C LEU A 18 24.04 8.33 30.56
N ALA A 19 24.36 9.61 30.30
CA ALA A 19 25.66 10.17 30.65
C ALA A 19 25.82 10.26 32.18
N PRO A 20 26.97 9.88 32.77
CA PRO A 20 27.18 9.83 34.23
C PRO A 20 27.14 11.20 34.93
N ASN A 21 26.95 12.28 34.17
CA ASN A 21 26.85 13.65 34.68
C ASN A 21 25.39 14.13 34.86
N GLY A 22 24.40 13.25 34.66
CA GLY A 22 22.99 13.56 34.87
C GLY A 22 22.35 14.47 33.83
N SER A 23 22.99 14.68 32.67
CA SER A 23 22.40 15.42 31.56
C SER A 23 21.86 14.46 30.50
N PHE A 24 20.58 14.62 30.16
CA PHE A 24 20.02 14.01 28.96
C PHE A 24 20.55 14.79 27.76
N ASP A 25 21.14 14.09 26.79
CA ASP A 25 21.41 14.65 25.47
C ASP A 25 20.05 14.82 24.79
N THR A 26 19.42 15.98 24.95
CA THR A 26 18.24 16.34 24.18
C THR A 26 18.72 16.64 22.77
N GLY A 27 18.93 15.58 21.99
CA GLY A 27 19.15 15.66 20.56
C GLY A 27 18.13 16.63 19.98
N ALA A 28 18.62 17.62 19.23
CA ALA A 28 17.79 18.66 18.63
C ALA A 28 16.59 18.00 17.93
N PRO A 29 15.35 18.50 18.14
CA PRO A 29 14.19 17.92 17.48
C PRO A 29 14.46 17.93 15.98
N ALA A 30 14.37 16.75 15.36
CA ALA A 30 14.38 16.64 13.91
C ALA A 30 13.36 17.65 13.36
N PRO A 31 13.67 18.41 12.29
CA PRO A 31 12.74 19.38 11.75
C PRO A 31 11.42 18.67 11.46
N ALA A 32 10.36 19.07 12.16
CA ALA A 32 9.03 18.57 11.89
C ALA A 32 8.74 18.89 10.41
N SER A 33 8.65 17.85 9.59
CA SER A 33 8.14 18.00 8.23
C SER A 33 6.70 18.45 8.40
N THR A 34 6.43 19.74 8.19
CA THR A 34 5.09 20.31 8.27
C THR A 34 4.31 19.82 7.06
N ALA A 35 3.93 18.54 7.07
CA ALA A 35 3.11 17.97 6.03
C ALA A 35 1.83 18.79 5.94
N VAL A 36 1.55 19.30 4.74
CA VAL A 36 0.35 20.10 4.49
C VAL A 36 -0.86 19.22 4.82
N ALA A 37 -1.71 19.70 5.72
CA ALA A 37 -2.93 18.97 6.07
C ALA A 37 -3.76 18.71 4.81
N PRO A 38 -4.33 17.51 4.62
CA PRO A 38 -5.15 17.19 3.44
C PRO A 38 -6.26 18.21 3.15
N SER A 39 -6.83 18.84 4.18
CA SER A 39 -7.86 19.87 4.05
C SER A 39 -7.37 21.18 3.43
N ALA A 40 -6.07 21.46 3.47
CA ALA A 40 -5.47 22.64 2.86
C ALA A 40 -5.09 22.43 1.38
N ILE A 41 -5.13 21.19 0.89
CA ILE A 41 -4.85 20.86 -0.51
C ILE A 41 -6.08 21.22 -1.37
N PRO A 42 -5.91 21.88 -2.53
CA PRO A 42 -7.00 22.10 -3.47
C PRO A 42 -7.71 20.79 -3.83
N THR A 43 -9.05 20.81 -3.82
CA THR A 43 -9.86 19.59 -3.92
C THR A 43 -9.56 18.77 -5.17
N ALA A 44 -9.34 19.41 -6.32
CA ALA A 44 -9.00 18.72 -7.56
C ALA A 44 -7.67 17.96 -7.46
N GLN A 45 -6.63 18.61 -6.94
CA GLN A 45 -5.29 18.02 -6.76
C GLN A 45 -5.31 16.87 -5.73
N LEU A 46 -6.09 17.04 -4.66
CA LEU A 46 -6.30 15.99 -3.66
C LEU A 46 -6.93 14.75 -4.29
N PHE A 47 -7.99 14.92 -5.10
CA PHE A 47 -8.68 13.80 -5.73
C PHE A 47 -7.82 13.11 -6.79
N GLU A 48 -7.06 13.86 -7.57
CA GLU A 48 -6.07 13.30 -8.50
C GLU A 48 -5.06 12.42 -7.77
N THR A 49 -4.46 12.93 -6.70
CA THR A 49 -3.51 12.19 -5.85
C THR A 49 -4.13 10.88 -5.34
N VAL A 50 -5.36 10.94 -4.83
CA VAL A 50 -6.04 9.75 -4.30
C VAL A 50 -6.36 8.73 -5.39
N LEU A 51 -6.83 9.17 -6.56
CA LEU A 51 -7.13 8.29 -7.68
C LEU A 51 -5.87 7.61 -8.23
N GLN A 52 -4.73 8.31 -8.23
CA GLN A 52 -3.44 7.73 -8.56
C GLN A 52 -3.07 6.62 -7.57
N ARG A 53 -3.14 6.91 -6.27
CA ARG A 53 -2.80 5.95 -5.19
C ARG A 53 -3.71 4.73 -5.19
N TYR A 54 -4.97 4.90 -5.57
CA TYR A 54 -5.89 3.79 -5.82
C TYR A 54 -5.45 2.87 -6.96
N ARG A 55 -4.96 3.43 -8.08
CA ARG A 55 -4.44 2.63 -9.20
C ARG A 55 -3.16 1.89 -8.80
N GLU A 56 -2.27 2.56 -8.09
CA GLU A 56 -1.04 1.95 -7.54
C GLU A 56 -1.36 0.76 -6.61
N TYR A 57 -2.41 0.87 -5.78
CA TYR A 57 -2.90 -0.27 -5.00
C TYR A 57 -3.30 -1.45 -5.87
N HIS A 58 -4.06 -1.23 -6.94
CA HIS A 58 -4.50 -2.32 -7.82
C HIS A 58 -3.34 -2.97 -8.60
N ASP A 59 -2.33 -2.19 -8.98
CA ASP A 59 -1.13 -2.69 -9.63
C ASP A 59 -0.31 -3.55 -8.64
N ALA A 60 -0.10 -3.07 -7.42
CA ALA A 60 0.56 -3.83 -6.36
C ALA A 60 -0.23 -5.10 -6.00
N TYR A 61 -1.56 -5.00 -5.89
CA TYR A 61 -2.46 -6.13 -5.63
C TYR A 61 -2.34 -7.22 -6.68
N LYS A 62 -2.28 -6.83 -7.96
CA LYS A 62 -2.04 -7.74 -9.07
C LYS A 62 -0.67 -8.38 -8.97
N LYS A 63 0.40 -7.59 -8.86
CA LYS A 63 1.78 -8.09 -8.72
C LYS A 63 1.92 -9.09 -7.58
N ALA A 64 1.31 -8.78 -6.43
CA ALA A 64 1.39 -9.62 -5.24
C ALA A 64 0.74 -11.01 -5.46
N HIS A 65 -0.38 -11.08 -6.19
CA HIS A 65 -1.04 -12.35 -6.53
C HIS A 65 -0.32 -13.14 -7.63
N GLU A 66 0.32 -12.44 -8.57
CA GLU A 66 1.08 -13.07 -9.65
C GLU A 66 2.40 -13.68 -9.13
N ASN A 67 2.97 -13.09 -8.08
CA ASN A 67 4.25 -13.50 -7.49
C ASN A 67 4.12 -14.23 -6.14
N ASN A 68 2.91 -14.30 -5.56
CA ASN A 68 2.68 -14.76 -4.19
C ASN A 68 3.54 -14.02 -3.15
N ASP A 69 3.66 -12.71 -3.30
CA ASP A 69 4.49 -11.85 -2.47
C ASP A 69 3.73 -10.57 -2.07
N PRO A 70 3.28 -10.47 -0.81
CA PRO A 70 2.54 -9.31 -0.31
C PRO A 70 3.42 -8.16 0.19
N SER A 71 4.76 -8.27 0.14
CA SER A 71 5.69 -7.34 0.80
C SER A 71 5.47 -5.86 0.43
N ASP A 72 5.19 -5.58 -0.84
CA ASP A 72 5.00 -4.20 -1.33
C ASP A 72 3.64 -3.59 -0.91
N LEU A 73 2.67 -4.40 -0.45
CA LEU A 73 1.29 -3.92 -0.21
C LEU A 73 1.18 -2.91 0.92
N GLY A 74 2.06 -2.96 1.92
CA GLY A 74 2.04 -2.00 3.05
C GLY A 74 2.32 -0.56 2.64
N THR A 75 2.87 -0.36 1.44
CA THR A 75 3.10 0.98 0.88
C THR A 75 1.82 1.63 0.38
N VAL A 76 0.79 0.85 0.02
CA VAL A 76 -0.44 1.30 -0.69
C VAL A 76 -1.73 0.88 0.01
N ALA A 77 -1.66 -0.02 0.99
CA ALA A 77 -2.79 -0.45 1.81
C ALA A 77 -2.41 -0.42 3.29
N MET A 78 -3.42 -0.31 4.15
CA MET A 78 -3.28 -0.36 5.60
C MET A 78 -4.31 -1.30 6.21
N ASP A 79 -4.17 -1.58 7.50
CA ASP A 79 -5.09 -2.44 8.21
C ASP A 79 -6.47 -1.82 8.42
N PRO A 80 -7.54 -2.64 8.43
CA PRO A 80 -7.54 -4.12 8.39
C PRO A 80 -7.50 -4.73 6.98
N LEU A 81 -7.56 -3.91 5.93
CA LEU A 81 -7.58 -4.40 4.55
C LEU A 81 -6.26 -5.11 4.19
N LEU A 82 -5.11 -4.53 4.56
CA LEU A 82 -3.80 -5.10 4.31
C LEU A 82 -3.70 -6.53 4.84
N ALA A 83 -3.99 -6.75 6.12
CA ALA A 83 -4.02 -8.09 6.70
C ALA A 83 -4.93 -9.08 5.93
N THR A 84 -6.11 -8.63 5.49
CA THR A 84 -7.07 -9.47 4.75
C THR A 84 -6.50 -9.91 3.40
N VAL A 85 -5.93 -8.97 2.66
CA VAL A 85 -5.32 -9.24 1.34
C VAL A 85 -4.08 -10.12 1.48
N THR A 86 -3.20 -9.82 2.42
CA THR A 86 -2.01 -10.61 2.72
C THR A 86 -2.38 -12.06 3.04
N LYS A 87 -3.39 -12.28 3.88
CA LYS A 87 -3.87 -13.63 4.20
C LYS A 87 -4.36 -14.39 2.97
N ALA A 88 -5.05 -13.73 2.04
CA ALA A 88 -5.51 -14.35 0.81
C ALA A 88 -4.35 -14.77 -0.10
N ILE A 89 -3.31 -13.94 -0.19
CA ILE A 89 -2.09 -14.22 -0.97
C ILE A 89 -1.33 -15.39 -0.36
N GLU A 90 -1.08 -15.35 0.95
CA GLU A 90 -0.36 -16.43 1.66
C GLU A 90 -1.13 -17.77 1.59
N SER A 91 -2.46 -17.73 1.59
CA SER A 91 -3.29 -18.92 1.35
C SER A 91 -3.09 -19.52 -0.05
N ASN A 92 -2.98 -18.69 -1.09
CA ASN A 92 -2.67 -19.17 -2.44
C ASN A 92 -1.23 -19.72 -2.53
N LYS A 93 -0.27 -19.04 -1.90
CA LYS A 93 1.13 -19.47 -1.79
C LYS A 93 1.26 -20.84 -1.14
N ALA A 94 0.60 -21.06 -0.01
CA ALA A 94 0.59 -22.35 0.70
C ALA A 94 0.02 -23.49 -0.16
N ARG A 95 -0.89 -23.17 -1.09
CA ARG A 95 -1.45 -24.12 -2.05
C ARG A 95 -0.58 -24.31 -3.31
N GLY A 96 0.54 -23.61 -3.42
CA GLY A 96 1.39 -23.64 -4.61
C GLY A 96 0.71 -23.06 -5.85
N VAL A 97 -0.18 -22.08 -5.69
CA VAL A 97 -0.97 -21.49 -6.77
C VAL A 97 -0.71 -19.99 -6.85
N ILE A 98 -0.52 -19.46 -8.05
CA ILE A 98 -0.57 -18.01 -8.33
C ILE A 98 -1.87 -17.66 -9.06
N TRP A 99 -2.30 -16.40 -8.96
CA TRP A 99 -3.47 -15.90 -9.68
C TRP A 99 -3.06 -14.76 -10.61
N ARG A 100 -3.28 -14.96 -11.92
CA ARG A 100 -3.06 -13.93 -12.93
C ARG A 100 -4.40 -13.47 -13.46
N PHE A 101 -4.59 -12.16 -13.51
CA PHE A 101 -5.85 -11.56 -13.91
C PHE A 101 -5.65 -10.17 -14.52
N THR A 102 -6.63 -9.75 -15.32
CA THR A 102 -6.66 -8.42 -15.91
C THR A 102 -7.90 -7.70 -15.44
N MET A 103 -7.72 -6.48 -14.93
CA MET A 103 -8.82 -5.61 -14.48
C MET A 103 -8.90 -4.37 -15.36
N THR A 104 -10.11 -3.85 -15.50
CA THR A 104 -10.36 -2.47 -15.92
C THR A 104 -10.99 -1.72 -14.75
N LEU A 105 -10.48 -0.51 -14.50
CA LEU A 105 -10.86 0.35 -13.38
C LEU A 105 -11.47 1.65 -13.91
N ASN A 106 -12.57 2.10 -13.31
CA ASN A 106 -13.22 3.37 -13.58
C ASN A 106 -13.62 4.07 -12.26
N PRO A 107 -12.65 4.37 -11.38
CA PRO A 107 -12.92 4.90 -10.06
C PRO A 107 -13.45 6.33 -10.12
N ARG A 108 -14.39 6.63 -9.21
CA ARG A 108 -14.93 7.97 -9.00
C ARG A 108 -14.95 8.29 -7.51
N VAL A 109 -14.53 9.50 -7.16
CA VAL A 109 -14.72 10.03 -5.80
C VAL A 109 -16.20 10.37 -5.64
N TYR A 110 -16.83 9.91 -4.55
CA TYR A 110 -18.23 10.26 -4.25
C TYR A 110 -18.41 11.00 -2.93
N ALA A 111 -17.42 10.95 -2.03
CA ALA A 111 -17.47 11.67 -0.76
C ALA A 111 -16.07 11.86 -0.16
N ARG A 112 -15.98 12.69 0.89
CA ARG A 112 -14.81 12.84 1.75
C ARG A 112 -15.21 13.13 3.20
N SER A 113 -14.31 12.86 4.15
CA SER A 113 -14.45 13.32 5.54
C SER A 113 -14.29 14.84 5.64
N LYS A 114 -14.75 15.43 6.76
CA LYS A 114 -14.72 16.88 6.99
C LYS A 114 -13.29 17.47 7.00
N ASP A 115 -12.35 16.71 7.55
CA ASP A 115 -10.92 17.03 7.60
C ASP A 115 -10.16 16.59 6.33
N SER A 116 -10.87 16.03 5.35
CA SER A 116 -10.30 15.47 4.13
C SER A 116 -9.24 14.39 4.35
N THR A 117 -9.16 13.73 5.51
CA THR A 117 -8.22 12.61 5.75
C THR A 117 -8.72 11.28 5.22
N LYS A 118 -10.01 11.18 4.85
CA LYS A 118 -10.62 10.03 4.21
C LYS A 118 -11.33 10.45 2.94
N ILE A 119 -11.00 9.79 1.84
CA ILE A 119 -11.68 9.94 0.54
C ILE A 119 -12.38 8.62 0.21
N TYR A 120 -13.63 8.73 -0.22
CA TYR A 120 -14.45 7.58 -0.54
C TYR A 120 -14.61 7.43 -2.05
N LEU A 121 -14.25 6.25 -2.56
CA LEU A 121 -14.30 5.93 -3.98
C LEU A 121 -15.35 4.87 -4.26
N VAL A 122 -15.96 4.96 -5.44
CA VAL A 122 -16.77 3.91 -6.02
C VAL A 122 -16.15 3.50 -7.36
N ASP A 123 -16.05 2.21 -7.63
CA ASP A 123 -15.51 1.68 -8.88
C ASP A 123 -16.28 0.43 -9.32
N CYS A 124 -16.61 0.34 -10.61
CA CYS A 124 -17.03 -0.89 -11.25
C CYS A 124 -15.78 -1.65 -11.69
N VAL A 125 -15.23 -2.47 -10.80
CA VAL A 125 -14.03 -3.26 -11.09
C VAL A 125 -14.44 -4.41 -11.98
N ARG A 126 -13.99 -4.36 -13.24
CA ARG A 126 -14.23 -5.42 -14.23
C ARG A 126 -13.00 -6.30 -14.35
N THR A 127 -13.07 -7.51 -13.80
CA THR A 127 -12.09 -8.55 -14.13
C THR A 127 -12.45 -9.14 -15.49
N LEU A 128 -11.58 -9.00 -16.48
CA LEU A 128 -11.82 -9.52 -17.83
C LEU A 128 -11.65 -11.05 -17.87
N ALA A 129 -10.57 -11.52 -17.27
CA ALA A 129 -10.28 -12.93 -17.06
C ALA A 129 -9.40 -13.08 -15.82
N GLY A 130 -9.53 -14.23 -15.15
CA GLY A 130 -8.70 -14.59 -14.01
C GLY A 130 -8.40 -16.07 -14.01
N TYR A 131 -7.12 -16.43 -14.06
CA TYR A 131 -6.66 -17.80 -14.20
C TYR A 131 -5.71 -18.18 -13.07
N ARG A 132 -5.87 -19.40 -12.56
CA ARG A 132 -4.99 -19.97 -11.55
C ARG A 132 -3.92 -20.81 -12.23
N TYR A 133 -2.70 -20.70 -11.74
CA TYR A 133 -1.56 -21.46 -12.25
C TYR A 133 -0.82 -22.13 -11.11
N SER A 134 -0.29 -23.32 -11.38
CA SER A 134 0.70 -23.95 -10.52
C SER A 134 1.94 -23.05 -10.44
N ALA A 135 2.33 -22.65 -9.24
CA ALA A 135 3.55 -21.87 -9.03
C ALA A 135 4.81 -22.67 -9.36
N LYS A 136 4.73 -24.01 -9.33
CA LYS A 136 5.84 -24.93 -9.62
C LYS A 136 6.02 -25.20 -11.12
N THR A 137 4.93 -25.47 -11.82
CA THR A 137 4.97 -25.94 -13.23
C THR A 137 4.58 -24.85 -14.23
N GLY A 138 3.93 -23.78 -13.78
CA GLY A 138 3.37 -22.75 -14.65
C GLY A 138 2.11 -23.19 -15.40
N GLU A 139 1.64 -24.42 -15.20
CA GLU A 139 0.44 -24.94 -15.85
C GLU A 139 -0.82 -24.31 -15.27
N ARG A 140 -1.81 -24.05 -16.14
CA ARG A 140 -3.10 -23.54 -15.72
C ARG A 140 -3.88 -24.63 -14.98
N THR A 141 -4.28 -24.34 -13.75
CA THR A 141 -5.02 -25.26 -12.88
C THR A 141 -6.50 -24.88 -12.74
N GLY A 142 -6.91 -23.73 -13.26
CA GLY A 142 -8.32 -23.32 -13.26
C GLY A 142 -8.55 -21.87 -13.64
N GLY A 143 -9.71 -21.36 -13.25
CA GLY A 143 -10.18 -20.00 -13.57
C GLY A 143 -10.89 -19.92 -14.92
N GLY A 144 -11.21 -18.69 -15.34
CA GLY A 144 -12.13 -18.46 -16.45
C GLY A 144 -12.37 -16.98 -16.75
N PRO A 145 -13.44 -16.68 -17.49
CA PRO A 145 -13.96 -15.33 -17.62
C PRO A 145 -14.16 -14.69 -16.24
N GLY A 146 -13.85 -13.40 -16.13
CA GLY A 146 -14.13 -12.66 -14.91
C GLY A 146 -15.55 -12.11 -14.89
N GLY A 147 -15.80 -11.18 -13.98
CA GLY A 147 -17.05 -10.46 -13.87
C GLY A 147 -16.81 -9.01 -13.50
N ALA A 148 -17.89 -8.24 -13.46
CA ALA A 148 -17.87 -6.86 -13.01
C ALA A 148 -18.70 -6.73 -11.74
N TYR A 149 -18.13 -6.06 -10.75
CA TYR A 149 -18.78 -5.79 -9.47
C TYR A 149 -18.47 -4.37 -9.04
N LEU A 150 -19.48 -3.74 -8.43
CA LEU A 150 -19.30 -2.45 -7.80
C LEU A 150 -18.54 -2.63 -6.50
N TYR A 151 -17.54 -1.79 -6.28
CA TYR A 151 -16.79 -1.70 -5.04
C TYR A 151 -16.84 -0.29 -4.49
N ARG A 152 -16.94 -0.19 -3.17
CA ARG A 152 -16.68 1.03 -2.41
C ARG A 152 -15.35 0.89 -1.69
N TYR A 153 -14.50 1.91 -1.81
CA TYR A 153 -13.21 1.96 -1.14
C TYR A 153 -13.13 3.18 -0.22
N THR A 154 -12.38 3.04 0.86
CA THR A 154 -11.90 4.16 1.67
C THR A 154 -10.40 4.28 1.46
N VAL A 155 -9.97 5.44 0.97
CA VAL A 155 -8.55 5.82 0.94
C VAL A 155 -8.32 6.77 2.11
N GLN A 156 -7.35 6.44 2.95
CA GLN A 156 -7.05 7.17 4.17
C GLN A 156 -5.63 7.73 4.12
N TYR A 157 -5.51 8.97 4.57
CA TYR A 157 -4.22 9.61 4.80
C TYR A 157 -3.67 9.17 6.16
N ASP A 158 -2.42 8.74 6.15
CA ASP A 158 -1.69 8.24 7.32
C ASP A 158 -0.20 8.53 7.12
N ASP A 159 0.39 9.25 8.07
CA ASP A 159 1.81 9.60 8.13
C ASP A 159 2.40 10.04 6.77
N GLY A 160 1.79 11.05 6.14
CA GLY A 160 2.29 11.57 4.87
C GLY A 160 1.82 10.83 3.61
N SER A 161 1.13 9.69 3.75
CA SER A 161 0.79 8.82 2.61
C SER A 161 -0.69 8.48 2.53
N TRP A 162 -1.18 8.32 1.31
CA TRP A 162 -2.53 7.83 1.02
C TRP A 162 -2.49 6.33 0.77
N LYS A 163 -3.30 5.58 1.53
CA LYS A 163 -3.38 4.11 1.45
C LYS A 163 -4.84 3.66 1.46
N ILE A 164 -5.12 2.51 0.86
CA ILE A 164 -6.44 1.89 0.93
C ILE A 164 -6.63 1.27 2.31
N ALA A 165 -7.61 1.77 3.05
CA ALA A 165 -7.92 1.33 4.41
C ALA A 165 -9.02 0.27 4.47
N ALA A 166 -9.98 0.36 3.54
CA ALA A 166 -11.12 -0.54 3.50
C ALA A 166 -11.65 -0.70 2.07
N SER A 167 -12.25 -1.85 1.82
CA SER A 167 -13.03 -2.14 0.62
C SER A 167 -14.31 -2.88 0.99
N ALA A 168 -15.38 -2.61 0.25
CA ALA A 168 -16.63 -3.34 0.33
C ALA A 168 -17.09 -3.65 -1.10
N ARG A 169 -17.43 -4.92 -1.35
CA ARG A 169 -18.01 -5.36 -2.61
C ARG A 169 -19.53 -5.29 -2.50
N ASP A 170 -20.16 -4.65 -3.47
CA ASP A 170 -21.60 -4.57 -3.61
C ASP A 170 -22.08 -5.49 -4.76
N GLY A 171 -23.21 -5.14 -5.38
CA GLY A 171 -23.80 -5.87 -6.49
C GLY A 171 -22.97 -5.86 -7.78
N LYS A 172 -23.51 -6.53 -8.80
CA LYS A 172 -22.93 -6.48 -10.15
C LYS A 172 -23.08 -5.10 -10.77
N CYS A 173 -22.11 -4.79 -11.61
CA CYS A 173 -22.20 -3.85 -12.71
C CYS A 173 -21.82 -4.63 -13.99
#